data_AF-A0A238BS56-F1
#
_entry.id   AF-A0A238BS56-F1
#
_cell.length_a   1.000
_cell.length_b   1.000
_cell.length_c   1.000
_cell.angle_alpha   90.00
_cell.angle_beta   90.00
_cell.angle_gamma   90.00
#
_symmetry.space_group_name_H-M   'P 1'
#
loop_
_entity.id
_entity.type
_entity.pdbx_description
1 polymer ?
#
loop_
_entity_poly.entity_id
_entity_poly.type
_entity_poly.pdbx_seq_one_letter_code
_entity_poly.pdbx_strand_id
1 'polypeptide(L)'
;MLPLKSQIRYQRPESTSILSVLWNMRTYLVLILTPIILSPILFSFPQSQNEAKCGYCVIIMAIYWVMEVLPLAVTALLPLILYPLLGLMKSDEVAHMYLSDASILFIGGLMIAVAVQKCKLHNRVALFVLTIVPPQPC
;
A
#
# COMPACT_ATOMS: atom_id res chain seq x y z
N MET A 1 23.72 7.97 32.63
CA MET A 1 22.36 7.72 33.14
C MET A 1 21.42 7.44 31.98
N LEU A 2 21.56 6.24 31.41
CA LEU A 2 20.65 5.62 30.43
C LEU A 2 20.54 4.17 30.93
N PRO A 3 19.33 3.68 31.25
CA PRO A 3 18.64 2.81 30.29
C PRO A 3 17.12 2.73 30.52
N LEU A 4 16.32 3.54 29.82
CA LEU A 4 14.88 3.29 29.64
C LEU A 4 14.57 2.80 28.21
N LYS A 5 15.57 2.16 27.59
CA LYS A 5 15.54 1.61 26.23
C LYS A 5 15.05 0.15 26.19
N SER A 6 14.53 -0.39 27.30
CA SER A 6 14.17 -1.82 27.44
C SER A 6 12.68 -2.11 27.68
N GLN A 7 11.83 -1.12 27.97
CA GLN A 7 10.41 -1.34 28.33
C GLN A 7 9.41 -1.11 27.18
N ILE A 8 9.85 -0.66 26.00
CA ILE A 8 9.03 -0.69 24.77
C ILE A 8 9.51 -1.83 23.87
N ARG A 9 9.76 -2.97 24.50
CA ARG A 9 9.79 -4.26 23.83
C ARG A 9 8.35 -4.55 23.42
N TYR A 10 8.00 -4.18 22.19
CA TYR A 10 7.28 -5.06 21.28
C TYR A 10 6.37 -6.08 21.97
N GLN A 11 5.24 -5.64 22.53
CA GLN A 11 4.11 -6.55 22.76
C GLN A 11 3.51 -6.82 21.38
N ARG A 12 4.12 -7.76 20.64
CA ARG A 12 3.40 -8.53 19.62
C ARG A 12 2.47 -9.46 20.41
N PRO A 13 1.14 -9.29 20.36
CA PRO A 13 0.28 -10.33 20.86
C PRO A 13 0.47 -11.53 19.92
N GLU A 14 1.22 -12.51 20.41
CA GLU A 14 1.20 -13.90 19.94
C GLU A 14 -0.20 -14.47 20.25
N SER A 15 -1.20 -14.02 19.50
CA SER A 15 -2.53 -14.62 19.49
C SER A 15 -2.71 -15.31 18.15
N THR A 16 -2.11 -16.49 18.03
CA THR A 16 -2.52 -17.52 17.08
C THR A 16 -3.89 -18.04 17.48
N SER A 17 -4.91 -17.19 17.33
CA SER A 17 -6.30 -17.56 17.55
C SER A 17 -6.86 -18.11 16.25
N ILE A 18 -7.52 -19.25 16.29
CA ILE A 18 -8.13 -19.98 15.17
C ILE A 18 -8.98 -19.06 14.26
N LEU A 19 -9.46 -17.94 14.79
CA LEU A 19 -10.09 -16.82 14.08
C LEU A 19 -9.20 -16.15 13.02
N SER A 20 -7.93 -15.87 13.29
CA SER A 20 -7.02 -15.31 12.28
C SER A 20 -6.69 -16.34 11.19
N VAL A 21 -6.69 -17.62 11.53
CA VAL A 21 -6.54 -18.71 10.55
C VAL A 21 -7.78 -18.84 9.67
N LEU A 22 -8.99 -18.82 10.23
CA LEU A 22 -10.25 -18.81 9.48
C LEU A 22 -10.43 -17.55 8.61
N TRP A 23 -10.03 -16.39 9.14
CA TRP A 23 -10.04 -15.14 8.39
C TRP A 23 -9.01 -15.17 7.26
N ASN A 24 -7.80 -15.68 7.51
CA ASN A 24 -6.77 -15.85 6.49
C ASN A 24 -7.16 -16.90 5.44
N MET A 25 -7.88 -17.97 5.82
CA MET A 25 -8.44 -18.95 4.89
C MET A 25 -9.52 -18.33 4.00
N ARG A 26 -10.38 -17.45 4.54
CA ARG A 26 -11.34 -16.67 3.73
C ARG A 26 -10.61 -15.70 2.79
N THR A 27 -9.57 -15.01 3.26
CA THR A 27 -8.71 -14.13 2.46
C THR A 27 -8.05 -14.89 1.32
N TYR A 28 -7.49 -16.07 1.59
CA TYR A 28 -6.87 -16.94 0.59
C TYR A 28 -7.91 -17.48 -0.41
N LEU A 29 -9.11 -17.82 0.07
CA LEU A 29 -10.25 -18.19 -0.77
C LEU A 29 -10.63 -17.04 -1.70
N VAL A 30 -10.84 -15.83 -1.20
CA VAL A 30 -11.18 -14.67 -2.04
C VAL A 30 -10.06 -14.39 -3.05
N LEU A 31 -8.79 -14.49 -2.64
CA LEU A 31 -7.65 -14.25 -3.52
C LEU A 31 -7.51 -15.27 -4.67
N ILE A 32 -7.94 -16.52 -4.46
CA ILE A 32 -7.92 -17.57 -5.49
C ILE A 32 -9.24 -17.62 -6.27
N LEU A 33 -10.36 -17.40 -5.59
CA LEU A 33 -11.70 -17.50 -6.16
C LEU A 33 -11.99 -16.33 -7.10
N THR A 34 -11.52 -15.12 -6.80
CA THR A 34 -11.74 -13.94 -7.66
C THR A 34 -11.15 -14.11 -9.07
N PRO A 35 -9.88 -14.52 -9.27
CA PRO A 35 -9.35 -14.75 -10.60
C PRO A 35 -9.98 -15.95 -11.31
N ILE A 36 -10.41 -16.98 -10.57
CA ILE A 36 -11.07 -18.18 -11.12
C ILE A 36 -12.50 -17.88 -11.60
N ILE A 37 -13.30 -17.18 -10.80
CA ILE A 37 -14.67 -16.78 -11.16
C ILE A 37 -14.66 -15.83 -12.37
N LEU A 38 -13.64 -14.98 -12.45
CA LEU A 38 -13.53 -13.99 -13.52
C LEU A 38 -12.83 -14.56 -14.77
N SER A 39 -12.18 -15.72 -14.68
CA SER A 39 -11.53 -16.42 -15.82
C SER A 39 -12.44 -16.65 -17.03
N PRO A 40 -13.73 -17.06 -16.89
CA PRO A 40 -14.63 -17.22 -18.03
C PRO A 40 -14.89 -15.92 -18.82
N ILE A 41 -14.75 -14.74 -18.20
CA ILE A 41 -14.89 -13.44 -18.87
C ILE A 41 -13.82 -13.22 -19.94
N LEU A 42 -12.66 -13.85 -19.81
CA LEU A 42 -11.58 -13.78 -20.79
C LEU A 42 -11.93 -14.46 -22.12
N PHE A 43 -12.88 -15.41 -22.10
CA PHE A 43 -13.19 -16.28 -23.24
C PHE A 43 -14.51 -15.90 -23.96
N SER A 44 -15.37 -15.09 -23.33
CA SER A 44 -16.67 -14.72 -23.90
C SER A 44 -16.62 -13.70 -25.06
N PHE A 45 -15.53 -12.96 -25.24
CA PHE A 45 -15.43 -11.88 -26.25
C PHE A 45 -14.26 -12.08 -27.22
N PRO A 46 -14.47 -12.74 -28.38
CA PRO A 46 -13.41 -12.98 -29.35
C PRO A 46 -12.99 -11.73 -30.16
N GLN A 47 -13.79 -10.67 -30.21
CA GLN A 47 -13.55 -9.49 -31.05
C GLN A 47 -12.70 -8.39 -30.38
N SER A 48 -12.65 -8.30 -29.04
CA SER A 48 -11.88 -7.28 -28.30
C SER A 48 -11.14 -7.85 -27.07
N GLN A 49 -10.26 -8.83 -27.30
CA GLN A 49 -9.54 -9.53 -26.24
C GLN A 49 -8.73 -8.61 -25.30
N ASN A 50 -8.20 -7.49 -25.80
CA ASN A 50 -7.40 -6.56 -24.99
C ASN A 50 -8.25 -5.78 -23.98
N GLU A 51 -9.46 -5.38 -24.37
CA GLU A 51 -10.39 -4.64 -23.50
C GLU A 51 -10.90 -5.56 -22.38
N ALA A 52 -11.25 -6.80 -22.71
CA ALA A 52 -11.70 -7.80 -21.74
C ALA A 52 -10.61 -8.14 -20.70
N LYS A 53 -9.36 -8.29 -21.13
CA LYS A 53 -8.19 -8.50 -20.25
C LYS A 53 -7.95 -7.29 -19.32
N CYS A 54 -8.09 -6.08 -19.83
CA CYS A 54 -7.95 -4.86 -19.02
C CYS A 54 -9.07 -4.76 -17.97
N GLY A 55 -10.32 -4.97 -18.39
CA GLY A 55 -11.48 -5.00 -17.49
C GLY A 55 -11.37 -6.07 -16.40
N TYR A 56 -10.84 -7.25 -16.75
CA TYR A 56 -10.56 -8.32 -15.79
C TYR A 56 -9.61 -7.85 -14.67
N CYS A 57 -8.50 -7.19 -15.02
CA CYS A 57 -7.57 -6.64 -14.03
C CYS A 57 -8.23 -5.60 -13.11
N VAL A 58 -8.99 -4.67 -13.69
CA VAL A 58 -9.63 -3.58 -12.94
C VAL A 58 -10.67 -4.12 -11.98
N ILE A 59 -11.47 -5.11 -12.40
CA ILE A 59 -12.48 -5.73 -11.53
C ILE A 59 -11.83 -6.49 -10.37
N ILE A 60 -10.76 -7.25 -10.62
CA ILE A 60 -10.02 -7.92 -9.55
C ILE A 60 -9.46 -6.90 -8.56
N MET A 61 -8.83 -5.84 -9.06
CA MET A 61 -8.29 -4.78 -8.23
C MET A 61 -9.37 -4.08 -7.39
N ALA A 62 -10.54 -3.81 -7.99
CA ALA A 62 -11.68 -3.22 -7.30
C ALA A 62 -12.22 -4.13 -6.18
N ILE A 63 -12.39 -5.43 -6.46
CA ILE A 63 -12.84 -6.40 -5.46
C ILE A 63 -11.83 -6.49 -4.31
N TYR A 64 -10.52 -6.51 -4.61
CA TYR A 64 -9.49 -6.56 -3.58
C TYR A 64 -9.39 -5.28 -2.75
N TRP A 65 -9.73 -4.13 -3.32
CA TRP A 65 -9.84 -2.88 -2.56
C TRP A 65 -11.03 -2.90 -1.62
N VAL A 66 -12.22 -3.28 -2.11
CA VAL A 66 -13.45 -3.29 -1.30
C VAL A 66 -13.39 -4.35 -0.19
N MET A 67 -12.77 -5.49 -0.48
CA MET A 67 -12.66 -6.61 0.46
C MET A 67 -11.45 -6.50 1.41
N GLU A 68 -10.60 -5.47 1.26
CA GLU A 68 -9.37 -5.23 2.04
C GLU A 68 -8.54 -6.52 2.31
N VAL A 69 -8.45 -7.38 1.30
CA VAL A 69 -7.84 -8.72 1.40
C VAL A 69 -6.32 -8.62 1.61
N LEU A 70 -5.71 -7.59 1.04
CA LEU A 70 -4.30 -7.29 1.09
C LEU A 70 -4.10 -5.83 1.53
N PRO A 71 -2.96 -5.48 2.17
CA PRO A 71 -2.66 -4.09 2.46
C PRO A 71 -2.72 -3.25 1.18
N LEU A 72 -3.29 -2.04 1.27
CA LEU A 72 -3.58 -1.19 0.10
C LEU A 72 -2.36 -0.98 -0.83
N ALA A 73 -1.15 -0.96 -0.26
CA ALA A 73 0.09 -0.85 -1.04
C ALA A 73 0.34 -2.07 -1.95
N VAL A 74 -0.01 -3.28 -1.49
CA VAL A 74 0.18 -4.52 -2.26
C VAL A 74 -0.92 -4.69 -3.30
N THR A 75 -2.18 -4.32 -3.00
CA THR A 75 -3.25 -4.33 -4.02
C THR A 75 -2.97 -3.34 -5.15
N ALA A 76 -2.44 -2.16 -4.84
CA ALA A 76 -2.10 -1.17 -5.84
C ALA A 76 -1.00 -1.68 -6.81
N LEU A 77 -0.07 -2.51 -6.33
CA LEU A 77 0.99 -3.13 -7.16
C LEU A 77 0.50 -4.32 -8.01
N LEU A 78 -0.71 -4.81 -7.78
CA LEU A 78 -1.23 -6.01 -8.45
C LEU A 78 -1.28 -5.89 -9.99
N PRO A 79 -1.70 -4.75 -10.59
CA PRO A 79 -1.69 -4.55 -12.04
C PRO A 79 -0.29 -4.65 -12.65
N LEU A 80 0.76 -4.27 -11.92
CA LEU A 80 2.15 -4.35 -12.38
C LEU A 80 2.54 -5.78 -12.78
N ILE A 81 1.97 -6.77 -12.09
CA ILE A 81 2.23 -8.19 -12.33
C ILE A 81 1.18 -8.78 -13.28
N LEU A 82 -0.10 -8.44 -13.10
CA LEU A 82 -1.19 -9.00 -13.92
C LEU A 82 -1.14 -8.57 -15.38
N TYR A 83 -0.80 -7.30 -15.67
CA TYR A 83 -0.73 -6.79 -17.04
C TYR A 83 0.28 -7.53 -17.93
N PRO A 84 1.55 -7.71 -17.51
CA PRO A 84 2.52 -8.48 -18.30
C PRO A 84 2.18 -9.97 -18.33
N LEU A 85 1.59 -10.55 -17.27
CA LEU A 85 1.19 -11.96 -17.25
C LEU A 85 0.09 -12.26 -18.27
N LEU A 86 -0.85 -11.32 -18.47
CA LEU A 86 -1.93 -11.44 -19.45
C LEU A 86 -1.48 -11.07 -20.88
N GLY A 87 -0.22 -10.66 -21.06
CA GLY A 87 0.35 -10.22 -22.33
C GLY A 87 -0.29 -8.95 -22.87
N LEU A 88 -0.83 -8.08 -21.99
CA LEU A 88 -1.44 -6.81 -22.38
C LEU A 88 -0.38 -5.77 -22.77
N MET A 89 0.70 -5.70 -21.99
CA MET A 89 1.70 -4.65 -22.08
C MET A 89 3.05 -5.17 -21.57
N LYS A 90 4.17 -4.64 -22.09
CA LYS A 90 5.51 -5.04 -21.63
C LYS A 90 5.72 -4.60 -20.18
N SER A 91 6.42 -5.42 -19.39
CA SER A 91 6.70 -5.16 -17.97
C SER A 91 7.38 -3.81 -17.74
N ASP A 92 8.28 -3.42 -18.64
CA ASP A 92 9.01 -2.14 -18.59
C ASP A 92 8.06 -0.94 -18.71
N GLU A 93 7.13 -1.02 -19.66
CA GLU A 93 6.16 0.05 -19.93
C GLU A 93 5.17 0.23 -18.76
N VAL A 94 4.69 -0.88 -18.19
CA VAL A 94 3.80 -0.84 -17.01
C VAL A 94 4.55 -0.28 -15.79
N ALA A 95 5.82 -0.63 -15.62
CA ALA A 95 6.65 -0.10 -14.53
C ALA A 95 6.85 1.41 -14.66
N HIS A 96 7.10 1.92 -15.87
CA HIS A 96 7.21 3.35 -16.13
C HIS A 96 5.92 4.12 -15.82
N MET A 97 4.75 3.57 -16.16
CA MET A 97 3.46 4.20 -15.87
C MET A 97 3.16 4.22 -14.36
N TYR A 98 3.56 3.16 -13.65
CA TYR A 98 3.32 3.04 -12.21
C TYR A 98 4.27 3.91 -11.38
N LEU A 99 5.56 3.93 -11.75
CA LEU A 99 6.59 4.77 -11.15
C LEU A 99 6.69 6.13 -11.86
N SER A 100 5.56 6.80 -12.02
CA SER A 100 5.52 8.15 -12.58
C SER A 100 6.23 9.16 -11.65
N ASP A 101 6.65 10.29 -12.22
CA ASP A 101 7.35 11.37 -11.49
C ASP A 101 6.57 11.80 -10.25
N ALA A 102 5.23 11.84 -10.31
CA ALA A 102 4.38 12.19 -9.19
C ALA A 102 4.51 11.23 -8.00
N SER A 103 4.55 9.91 -8.26
CA SER A 103 4.74 8.89 -7.22
C SER A 103 6.11 9.04 -6.54
N ILE A 104 7.16 9.28 -7.32
CA ILE A 104 8.53 9.45 -6.81
C ILE A 104 8.65 10.75 -6.01
N LEU A 105 8.06 11.85 -6.48
CA LEU A 105 8.01 13.12 -5.76
C LEU A 105 7.29 12.99 -4.42
N PHE A 106 6.19 12.24 -4.36
CA PHE A 106 5.48 11.98 -3.11
C PHE A 106 6.35 11.20 -2.12
N ILE A 107 7.00 10.13 -2.58
CA ILE A 107 7.93 9.34 -1.75
C ILE A 107 9.10 10.20 -1.29
N GLY A 108 9.70 11.00 -2.18
CA GLY A 108 10.78 11.93 -1.85
C GLY A 108 10.35 12.99 -0.83
N GLY A 109 9.14 13.55 -0.97
CA GLY A 109 8.56 14.50 -0.02
C GLY A 109 8.35 13.89 1.36
N LEU A 110 7.81 12.66 1.43
CA LEU A 110 7.70 11.91 2.69
C LEU A 110 9.07 11.62 3.31
N MET A 111 10.07 11.25 2.50
CA MET A 111 11.43 11.00 2.96
C MET A 111 12.05 12.27 3.58
N ILE A 112 11.87 13.42 2.94
CA ILE A 112 12.32 14.72 3.46
C ILE A 112 11.59 15.07 4.76
N ALA A 113 10.27 14.88 4.82
CA ALA A 113 9.49 15.13 6.04
C ALA A 113 10.01 14.29 7.23
N VAL A 114 10.29 13.00 7.00
CA VAL A 114 10.87 12.12 8.01
C VAL A 114 12.29 12.55 8.39
N ALA A 115 13.12 12.97 7.43
CA ALA A 115 14.46 13.48 7.70
C ALA A 115 14.41 14.74 8.60
N VAL A 116 13.52 15.68 8.28
CA VAL A 116 13.28 16.90 9.09
C VAL A 116 12.82 16.56 10.50
N GLN A 117 11.92 15.57 10.64
CA GLN A 117 11.46 15.08 11.93
C GLN A 117 12.62 14.46 12.74
N LYS A 118 13.49 13.68 12.10
CA LYS A 118 14.67 13.06 12.75
C LYS A 118 15.70 14.10 13.21
N CYS A 119 15.88 15.18 12.45
CA CYS A 119 16.72 16.32 12.84
C CYS A 119 16.12 17.17 13.97
N LYS A 120 14.93 16.82 14.49
CA LYS A 120 14.19 17.56 15.53
C LYS A 120 14.04 19.04 15.18
N LEU A 121 13.91 19.36 13.88
CA LEU A 121 13.76 20.74 13.43
C LEU A 121 12.52 21.39 14.07
N HIS A 122 11.44 20.61 14.26
CA HIS A 122 10.25 21.06 14.98
C HIS A 122 10.56 21.60 16.38
N ASN A 123 11.52 21.00 17.09
CA ASN A 123 11.84 21.37 18.48
C ASN A 123 12.66 22.64 18.51
N ARG A 124 13.58 22.78 17.54
CA ARG A 124 14.38 23.99 17.37
C ARG A 124 13.52 25.20 16.98
N VAL A 125 12.53 24.99 16.10
CA VAL A 125 11.57 26.05 15.73
C VAL A 125 10.65 26.40 16.91
N ALA A 126 10.13 25.41 17.63
CA ALA A 126 9.29 25.65 18.81
C ALA A 126 10.02 26.46 19.90
N LEU A 127 11.28 26.09 20.21
CA LEU A 127 12.12 26.82 21.16
C LEU A 127 12.45 28.25 20.72
N PHE A 128 12.69 28.44 19.41
CA PHE A 128 12.94 29.76 18.85
C PHE A 128 11.73 30.69 19.01
N VAL A 129 10.52 30.18 18.70
CA VAL A 129 9.28 30.95 18.86
C VAL A 129 9.02 31.29 20.34
N LEU A 130 9.26 30.36 21.27
CA LEU A 130 9.14 30.61 22.72
C LEU A 130 10.14 31.63 23.26
N THR A 131 11.30 31.79 22.61
CA THR A 131 12.29 32.80 23.00
C THR A 131 11.90 34.19 22.47
N ILE A 132 11.25 34.25 21.31
CA ILE A 132 10.78 35.51 20.70
C ILE A 132 9.51 36.02 21.37
N VAL A 133 8.57 35.12 21.66
CA VAL A 133 7.32 35.46 22.33
C VAL A 133 7.40 34.94 23.77
N PRO A 134 7.73 35.80 24.75
CA PRO A 134 7.69 35.41 26.15
C PRO A 134 6.25 35.03 26.53
N PRO A 135 6.04 33.96 27.31
CA PRO A 135 4.71 33.63 27.80
C PRO A 135 4.22 34.78 28.68
N GLN A 136 3.12 35.41 28.28
CA GLN A 136 2.44 36.39 29.12
C GLN A 136 1.68 35.62 30.21
N PRO A 137 2.02 35.77 31.50
CA PRO A 137 1.19 35.22 32.57
C PRO A 137 -0.13 36.00 32.62
N CYS A 138 -1.25 35.29 32.46
CA CYS A 138 -2.56 35.80 32.84
C CYS A 138 -2.77 35.62 34.35
#